data_AF-A0AAU9K1W0-F1
#
_entry.id   AF-A0AAU9K1W0-F1
#
_cell.length_a   1.000
_cell.length_b   1.000
_cell.length_c   1.000
_cell.angle_alpha   90.00
_cell.angle_beta   90.00
_cell.angle_gamma   90.00
#
_symmetry.space_group_name_H-M   'P 1'
#
loop_
_entity.id
_entity.type
_entity.pdbx_description
1 polymer ?
#
loop_
_entity_poly.entity_id
_entity_poly.type
_entity_poly.pdbx_seq_one_letter_code
_entity_poly.pdbx_strand_id
1 'polypeptide(L)'
;MKWTKIAKHANVEKKDYIKTKKEELIKARSELASLETAYREALEKERLKELAKKEQESLANLAYFTEETIKARKLIKEIGKECYDKLRNLFTRYATVFNFDRSGYIDLTQFRLFCNEIGLSSQLAISDAEVVYHYVNQRGLLNFWKFIKVMKMLSNFIHQDHTETEALEIVGLELCFPAQREDNIDRNHELWDEQLEFPMAKDLFESHKKLLQEIFNVYSQKIYKVLCLKEFLGLCMDLELIPGIMSCWEASRIFRSVINPEIFEDCVTYEEFLKCLGYIALSKFHQQESEFPYLAISRFLNTIESREQIIREKKFELPVIKQYEDI
;
A
#
# COMPACT_ATOMS: atom_id res chain seq x y z
N MET A 1 77.69 11.60 -50.03
CA MET A 1 76.38 11.76 -50.72
C MET A 1 75.35 10.63 -50.48
N LYS A 2 75.67 9.47 -49.90
CA LYS A 2 74.68 8.40 -49.64
C LYS A 2 73.73 8.64 -48.44
N TRP A 3 74.20 9.34 -47.41
CA TRP A 3 73.46 9.56 -46.16
C TRP A 3 72.23 10.49 -46.28
N THR A 4 72.27 11.47 -47.19
CA THR A 4 71.15 12.40 -47.43
C THR A 4 69.97 11.78 -48.17
N LYS A 5 70.19 10.73 -48.98
CA LYS A 5 69.10 9.94 -49.60
C LYS A 5 68.39 9.06 -48.57
N ILE A 6 69.13 8.43 -47.66
CA ILE A 6 68.57 7.59 -46.59
C ILE A 6 67.76 8.43 -45.59
N ALA A 7 68.28 9.60 -45.18
CA ALA A 7 67.56 10.51 -44.30
C ALA A 7 66.29 11.08 -44.93
N LYS A 8 66.27 11.36 -46.24
CA LYS A 8 65.04 11.76 -46.96
C LYS A 8 64.02 10.62 -47.02
N HIS A 9 64.45 9.38 -47.28
CA HIS A 9 63.54 8.23 -47.35
C HIS A 9 62.88 7.92 -45.99
N ALA A 10 63.67 7.90 -44.92
CA ALA A 10 63.16 7.69 -43.56
C ALA A 10 62.20 8.80 -43.09
N ASN A 11 62.38 10.03 -43.56
CA ASN A 11 61.50 11.16 -43.24
C ASN A 11 60.18 11.12 -44.05
N VAL A 12 60.19 10.50 -45.24
CA VAL A 12 58.99 10.23 -46.04
C VAL A 12 58.19 9.08 -45.41
N GLU A 13 58.84 7.97 -45.06
CA GLU A 13 58.18 6.84 -44.38
C GLU A 13 57.56 7.24 -43.03
N LYS A 14 58.26 8.10 -42.26
CA LYS A 14 57.72 8.62 -41.00
C LYS A 14 56.51 9.54 -41.20
N LYS A 15 56.49 10.33 -42.28
CA LYS A 15 55.33 11.18 -42.63
C LYS A 15 54.13 10.35 -43.07
N ASP A 16 54.36 9.32 -43.88
CA ASP A 16 53.30 8.41 -44.33
C ASP A 16 52.72 7.62 -43.16
N TYR A 17 53.56 7.10 -42.26
CA TYR A 17 53.11 6.43 -41.03
C TYR A 17 52.26 7.33 -40.13
N ILE A 18 52.68 8.59 -39.91
CA ILE A 18 51.92 9.57 -39.12
C ILE A 18 50.57 9.88 -39.79
N LYS A 19 50.53 9.96 -41.13
CA LYS A 19 49.31 10.19 -41.88
C LYS A 19 48.33 9.01 -41.71
N THR A 20 48.79 7.78 -41.89
CA THR A 20 47.98 6.57 -41.68
C THR A 20 47.44 6.47 -40.25
N LYS A 21 48.28 6.74 -39.23
CA LYS A 21 47.82 6.73 -37.83
C LYS A 21 46.83 7.85 -37.50
N LYS A 22 46.91 9.01 -38.16
CA LYS A 22 45.89 10.06 -38.05
C LYS A 22 44.57 9.63 -38.68
N GLU A 23 44.61 8.98 -39.84
CA GLU A 23 43.41 8.46 -40.52
C GLU A 23 42.74 7.36 -39.69
N GLU A 24 43.51 6.44 -39.11
CA GLU A 24 43.01 5.42 -38.17
C GLU A 24 42.36 6.05 -36.92
N LEU A 25 43.00 7.08 -36.33
CA LEU A 25 42.46 7.78 -35.16
C LEU A 25 41.16 8.53 -35.48
N ILE A 26 41.07 9.16 -36.66
CA ILE A 26 39.85 9.85 -37.11
C ILE A 26 38.72 8.83 -37.30
N LYS A 27 39.00 7.69 -37.91
CA LYS A 27 38.04 6.60 -38.10
C LYS A 27 37.55 6.03 -36.76
N ALA A 28 38.47 5.74 -35.84
CA ALA A 28 38.14 5.26 -34.50
C ALA A 28 37.28 6.27 -33.71
N ARG A 29 37.55 7.57 -33.84
CA ARG A 29 36.72 8.63 -33.23
C ARG A 29 35.33 8.71 -33.83
N SER A 30 35.18 8.54 -35.14
CA SER A 30 33.85 8.51 -35.76
C SER A 30 33.06 7.27 -35.37
N GLU A 31 33.73 6.12 -35.25
CA GLU A 31 33.13 4.87 -34.78
C GLU A 31 32.68 4.98 -33.30
N LEU A 32 33.49 5.60 -32.44
CA LEU A 32 33.12 5.86 -31.05
C LEU A 32 31.91 6.80 -30.94
N ALA A 33 31.89 7.90 -31.70
CA ALA A 33 30.76 8.83 -31.70
C ALA A 33 29.46 8.19 -32.20
N SER A 34 29.57 7.31 -33.21
CA SER A 34 28.46 6.47 -33.70
C SER A 34 27.94 5.54 -32.61
N LEU A 35 28.83 4.84 -31.90
CA LEU A 35 28.49 3.95 -30.78
C LEU A 35 27.84 4.69 -29.61
N GLU A 36 28.36 5.86 -29.22
CA GLU A 36 27.76 6.69 -28.16
C GLU A 36 26.35 7.15 -28.52
N THR A 37 26.12 7.52 -29.79
CA THR A 37 24.80 7.93 -30.28
C THR A 37 23.83 6.74 -30.24
N ALA A 38 24.25 5.59 -30.77
CA ALA A 38 23.44 4.37 -30.75
C ALA A 38 23.11 3.90 -29.32
N TYR A 39 24.07 4.02 -28.39
CA TYR A 39 23.85 3.69 -26.98
C TYR A 39 22.84 4.63 -26.33
N ARG A 40 22.93 5.94 -26.56
CA ARG A 40 21.94 6.90 -26.04
C ARG A 40 20.54 6.66 -26.60
N GLU A 41 20.43 6.35 -27.88
CA GLU A 41 19.15 6.00 -28.52
C GLU A 41 18.56 4.70 -27.94
N ALA A 42 19.40 3.69 -27.68
CA ALA A 42 18.96 2.45 -27.03
C ALA A 42 18.44 2.71 -25.61
N LEU A 43 19.17 3.50 -24.83
CA LEU A 43 18.80 3.85 -23.46
C LEU A 43 17.49 4.63 -23.39
N GLU A 44 17.29 5.61 -24.29
CA GLU A 44 16.05 6.38 -24.36
C GLU A 44 14.88 5.50 -24.82
N LYS A 45 15.10 4.58 -25.76
CA LYS A 45 14.08 3.61 -26.20
C LYS A 45 13.66 2.67 -25.07
N GLU A 46 14.60 2.22 -24.24
CA GLU A 46 14.31 1.38 -23.08
C GLU A 46 13.54 2.14 -22.00
N ARG A 47 13.95 3.38 -21.71
CA ARG A 47 13.22 4.29 -20.81
C ARG A 47 11.78 4.54 -21.26
N LEU A 48 11.55 4.76 -22.56
CA LEU A 48 10.22 4.94 -23.12
C LEU A 48 9.35 3.67 -22.99
N LYS A 49 9.94 2.48 -23.15
CA LYS A 49 9.22 1.22 -22.92
C LYS A 49 8.81 1.04 -21.47
N GLU A 50 9.69 1.37 -20.52
CA GLU A 50 9.34 1.32 -19.10
C GLU A 50 8.23 2.32 -18.74
N LEU A 51 8.29 3.54 -19.27
CA LEU A 51 7.25 4.55 -19.11
C LEU A 51 5.89 4.04 -19.63
N ALA A 52 5.87 3.49 -20.83
CA ALA A 52 4.65 2.91 -21.41
C ALA A 52 4.11 1.73 -20.58
N LYS A 53 5.00 0.87 -20.06
CA LYS A 53 4.60 -0.23 -19.17
C LYS A 53 3.98 0.30 -17.88
N LYS A 54 4.62 1.28 -17.23
CA LYS A 54 4.09 1.93 -16.02
C LYS A 54 2.73 2.59 -16.28
N GLU A 55 2.56 3.27 -17.40
CA GLU A 55 1.30 3.88 -17.79
C GLU A 55 0.20 2.84 -18.03
N GLN A 56 0.53 1.71 -18.67
CA GLN A 56 -0.41 0.62 -18.88
C GLN A 56 -0.81 -0.07 -17.57
N GLU A 57 0.14 -0.35 -16.68
CA GLU A 57 -0.12 -0.86 -15.33
C GLU A 57 -1.01 0.10 -14.54
N SER A 58 -0.73 1.39 -14.66
CA SER A 58 -1.56 2.46 -14.11
C SER A 58 -3.00 2.35 -14.61
N LEU A 59 -3.22 2.41 -15.93
CA LEU A 59 -4.57 2.35 -16.51
C LEU A 59 -5.34 1.08 -16.12
N ALA A 60 -4.65 -0.06 -16.04
CA ALA A 60 -5.24 -1.31 -15.57
C ALA A 60 -5.71 -1.21 -14.10
N ASN A 61 -4.88 -0.62 -13.22
CA ASN A 61 -5.27 -0.36 -11.84
C ASN A 61 -6.50 0.57 -11.78
N LEU A 62 -6.52 1.66 -12.56
CA LEU A 62 -7.67 2.59 -12.60
C LEU A 62 -8.99 1.90 -12.99
N ALA A 63 -8.95 1.02 -13.99
CA ALA A 63 -10.11 0.25 -14.40
C ALA A 63 -10.58 -0.71 -13.28
N TYR A 64 -9.64 -1.40 -12.62
CA TYR A 64 -9.92 -2.28 -11.49
C TYR A 64 -10.54 -1.51 -10.31
N PHE A 65 -9.95 -0.37 -9.91
CA PHE A 65 -10.50 0.52 -8.87
C PHE A 65 -11.96 0.89 -9.13
N THR A 66 -12.27 1.19 -10.39
CA THR A 66 -13.62 1.58 -10.79
C THR A 66 -14.61 0.42 -10.62
N GLU A 67 -14.20 -0.80 -10.96
CA GLU A 67 -15.05 -1.99 -10.83
C GLU A 67 -15.35 -2.35 -9.37
N GLU A 68 -14.33 -2.37 -8.52
CA GLU A 68 -14.47 -2.68 -7.09
C GLU A 68 -15.33 -1.65 -6.37
N THR A 69 -15.17 -0.37 -6.72
CA THR A 69 -16.01 0.72 -6.21
C THR A 69 -17.48 0.54 -6.61
N ILE A 70 -17.75 0.10 -7.84
CA ILE A 70 -19.12 -0.18 -8.29
C ILE A 70 -19.72 -1.36 -7.51
N LYS A 71 -18.94 -2.42 -7.26
CA LYS A 71 -19.39 -3.57 -6.45
C LYS A 71 -19.72 -3.16 -5.01
N ALA A 72 -18.86 -2.36 -4.38
CA ALA A 72 -19.09 -1.85 -3.03
C ALA A 72 -20.35 -1.00 -2.96
N ARG A 73 -20.50 -0.01 -3.85
CA ARG A 73 -21.72 0.83 -3.90
C ARG A 73 -22.99 0.03 -4.14
N LYS A 74 -22.91 -1.03 -4.96
CA LYS A 74 -24.05 -1.92 -5.18
C LYS A 74 -24.40 -2.68 -3.90
N LEU A 75 -23.42 -3.28 -3.22
CA LEU A 75 -23.65 -4.00 -1.98
C LEU A 75 -24.16 -3.08 -0.86
N ILE A 76 -23.60 -1.88 -0.72
CA ILE A 76 -24.07 -0.86 0.25
C ILE A 76 -25.54 -0.51 0.03
N LYS A 77 -25.98 -0.42 -1.23
CA LYS A 77 -27.40 -0.20 -1.56
C LYS A 77 -28.29 -1.40 -1.23
N GLU A 78 -27.72 -2.60 -1.29
CA GLU A 78 -28.43 -3.86 -1.05
C GLU A 78 -28.63 -4.13 0.45
N ILE A 79 -27.58 -4.02 1.27
CA ILE A 79 -27.59 -4.39 2.70
C ILE A 79 -27.49 -3.20 3.68
N GLY A 80 -27.45 -1.98 3.16
CA GLY A 80 -27.20 -0.78 3.97
C GLY A 80 -25.73 -0.57 4.32
N LYS A 81 -25.38 0.71 4.54
CA LYS A 81 -24.00 1.13 4.83
C LYS A 81 -23.49 0.57 6.16
N GLU A 82 -24.32 0.59 7.20
CA GLU A 82 -23.94 0.13 8.54
C GLU A 82 -23.54 -1.36 8.53
N CYS A 83 -24.36 -2.22 7.93
CA CYS A 83 -24.07 -3.63 7.80
C CYS A 83 -22.81 -3.88 6.95
N TYR A 84 -22.67 -3.16 5.83
CA TYR A 84 -21.47 -3.25 4.98
C TYR A 84 -20.19 -2.90 5.75
N ASP A 85 -20.17 -1.76 6.44
CA ASP A 85 -19.02 -1.30 7.22
C ASP A 85 -18.67 -2.31 8.31
N LYS A 86 -19.68 -2.91 8.94
CA LYS A 86 -19.53 -3.93 9.97
C LYS A 86 -18.92 -5.23 9.45
N LEU A 87 -19.44 -5.78 8.35
CA LEU A 87 -18.88 -6.97 7.68
C LEU A 87 -17.45 -6.73 7.20
N ARG A 88 -17.17 -5.52 6.75
CA ARG A 88 -15.83 -5.12 6.33
C ARG A 88 -14.85 -5.06 7.50
N ASN A 89 -15.24 -4.47 8.62
CA ASN A 89 -14.42 -4.41 9.82
C ASN A 89 -14.12 -5.81 10.36
N LEU A 90 -15.13 -6.69 10.36
CA LEU A 90 -14.98 -8.11 10.67
C LEU A 90 -13.94 -8.78 9.76
N PHE A 91 -14.11 -8.63 8.45
CA PHE A 91 -13.15 -9.20 7.49
C PHE A 91 -11.72 -8.70 7.75
N THR A 92 -11.52 -7.39 7.81
CA THR A 92 -10.19 -6.78 7.98
C THR A 92 -9.51 -7.25 9.27
N ARG A 93 -10.28 -7.36 10.35
CA ARG A 93 -9.76 -7.88 11.62
C ARG A 93 -9.26 -9.30 11.45
N TYR A 94 -10.10 -10.23 11.01
CA TYR A 94 -9.72 -11.64 10.92
C TYR A 94 -8.67 -11.92 9.84
N ALA A 95 -8.64 -11.13 8.77
CA ALA A 95 -7.58 -11.16 7.77
C ALA A 95 -6.20 -10.70 8.31
N THR A 96 -6.17 -10.06 9.49
CA THR A 96 -4.94 -9.56 10.11
C THR A 96 -4.60 -10.23 11.44
N VAL A 97 -5.46 -11.07 12.03
CA VAL A 97 -5.21 -11.74 13.33
C VAL A 97 -3.93 -12.58 13.32
N PHE A 98 -3.72 -13.36 12.25
CA PHE A 98 -2.50 -14.17 12.07
C PHE A 98 -1.71 -13.61 10.89
N ASN A 99 -0.86 -12.61 11.13
CA ASN A 99 -0.10 -11.91 10.09
C ASN A 99 1.09 -12.72 9.52
N PHE A 100 0.96 -14.04 9.49
CA PHE A 100 2.07 -14.90 9.08
C PHE A 100 2.36 -14.76 7.58
N ASP A 101 1.33 -14.51 6.77
CA ASP A 101 1.44 -14.40 5.31
C ASP A 101 1.32 -12.96 4.78
N ARG A 102 1.01 -11.98 5.65
CA ARG A 102 0.76 -10.56 5.33
C ARG A 102 -0.26 -10.33 4.23
N SER A 103 -1.06 -11.35 3.92
CA SER A 103 -1.79 -11.42 2.66
C SER A 103 -3.01 -10.51 2.66
N GLY A 104 -3.57 -10.23 3.84
CA GLY A 104 -4.83 -9.47 3.95
C GLY A 104 -6.04 -10.28 3.50
N TYR A 105 -5.89 -11.60 3.41
CA TYR A 105 -6.93 -12.55 3.09
C TYR A 105 -7.21 -13.46 4.29
N ILE A 106 -8.36 -14.12 4.28
CA ILE A 106 -8.78 -15.06 5.32
C ILE A 106 -8.47 -16.51 4.88
N ASP A 107 -7.59 -17.18 5.60
CA ASP A 107 -7.38 -18.62 5.51
C ASP A 107 -8.44 -19.42 6.29
N LEU A 108 -8.43 -20.75 6.19
CA LEU A 108 -9.40 -21.59 6.88
C LEU A 108 -9.28 -21.49 8.41
N THR A 109 -8.09 -21.28 8.95
CA THR A 109 -7.84 -21.16 10.39
C THR A 109 -8.45 -19.87 10.93
N GLN A 110 -8.21 -18.76 10.24
CA GLN A 110 -8.79 -17.44 10.52
C GLN A 110 -10.31 -17.48 10.37
N PHE A 111 -10.83 -18.19 9.36
CA PHE A 111 -12.27 -18.34 9.16
C PHE A 111 -12.95 -19.14 10.29
N ARG A 112 -12.33 -20.24 10.75
CA ARG A 112 -12.82 -21.00 11.92
C ARG A 112 -12.85 -20.14 13.17
N LEU A 113 -11.80 -19.35 13.39
CA LEU A 113 -11.73 -18.42 14.51
C LEU A 113 -12.86 -17.39 14.42
N PHE A 114 -13.05 -16.79 13.23
CA PHE A 114 -14.16 -15.88 12.93
C PHE A 114 -15.51 -16.51 13.32
N CYS A 115 -15.84 -17.71 12.80
CA CYS A 115 -17.13 -18.36 13.10
C CYS A 115 -17.35 -18.65 14.59
N ASN A 116 -16.28 -19.01 15.31
CA ASN A 116 -16.37 -19.31 16.73
C ASN A 116 -16.57 -18.06 17.58
N GLU A 117 -15.80 -17.00 17.30
CA GLU A 117 -15.76 -15.83 18.17
C GLU A 117 -16.97 -14.91 18.02
N ILE A 118 -17.52 -14.80 16.82
CA ILE A 118 -18.65 -13.88 16.57
C ILE A 118 -20.02 -14.54 16.78
N GLY A 119 -20.03 -15.78 17.27
CA GLY A 119 -21.25 -16.51 17.60
C GLY A 119 -21.95 -17.20 16.42
N LEU A 120 -21.36 -17.28 15.23
CA LEU A 120 -21.97 -18.07 14.13
C LEU A 120 -22.07 -19.55 14.49
N SER A 121 -21.11 -20.07 15.26
CA SER A 121 -21.09 -21.46 15.73
C SER A 121 -22.28 -21.85 16.64
N SER A 122 -23.00 -20.88 17.20
CA SER A 122 -24.22 -21.14 17.99
C SER A 122 -25.45 -21.31 17.10
N GLN A 123 -25.41 -20.80 15.87
CA GLN A 123 -26.52 -20.81 14.91
C GLN A 123 -26.34 -21.87 13.83
N LEU A 124 -25.09 -22.23 13.51
CA LEU A 124 -24.74 -23.19 12.47
C LEU A 124 -23.61 -24.11 12.94
N ALA A 125 -23.65 -25.39 12.56
CA ALA A 125 -22.52 -26.28 12.78
C ALA A 125 -21.28 -25.81 12.01
N ILE A 126 -20.10 -25.82 12.65
CA ILE A 126 -18.84 -25.39 12.05
C ILE A 126 -18.53 -26.18 10.76
N SER A 127 -18.88 -27.46 10.72
CA SER A 127 -18.71 -28.29 9.51
C SER A 127 -19.45 -27.72 8.30
N ASP A 128 -20.65 -27.17 8.50
CA ASP A 128 -21.44 -26.60 7.41
C ASP A 128 -20.80 -25.28 6.94
N ALA A 129 -20.29 -24.49 7.87
CA ALA A 129 -19.52 -23.28 7.54
C ALA A 129 -18.26 -23.60 6.73
N GLU A 130 -17.54 -24.67 7.08
CA GLU A 130 -16.36 -25.11 6.33
C GLU A 130 -16.69 -25.63 4.93
N VAL A 131 -17.82 -26.33 4.78
CA VAL A 131 -18.29 -26.75 3.46
C VAL A 131 -18.56 -25.55 2.57
N VAL A 132 -19.23 -24.51 3.09
CA VAL A 132 -19.45 -23.25 2.36
C VAL A 132 -18.12 -22.56 2.05
N TYR A 133 -17.21 -22.48 3.01
CA TYR A 133 -15.87 -21.92 2.80
C TYR A 133 -15.19 -22.58 1.62
N HIS A 134 -15.13 -23.92 1.57
CA HIS A 134 -14.46 -24.66 0.50
C HIS A 134 -15.21 -24.58 -0.83
N TYR A 135 -16.54 -24.51 -0.80
CA TYR A 135 -17.36 -24.34 -2.00
C TYR A 135 -17.07 -23.00 -2.69
N VAL A 136 -17.02 -21.90 -1.91
CA VAL A 136 -16.71 -20.56 -2.44
C VAL A 136 -15.22 -20.42 -2.75
N ASN A 137 -14.36 -20.98 -1.90
CA ASN A 137 -12.91 -20.87 -1.99
C ASN A 137 -12.27 -22.14 -2.56
N GLN A 138 -12.48 -22.38 -3.86
CA GLN A 138 -11.90 -23.52 -4.56
C GLN A 138 -10.36 -23.46 -4.62
N ARG A 139 -9.78 -22.25 -4.61
CA ARG A 139 -8.32 -22.00 -4.60
C ARG A 139 -7.97 -20.69 -3.91
N GLY A 140 -6.85 -20.70 -3.19
CA GLY A 140 -6.25 -19.51 -2.57
C GLY A 140 -6.88 -19.18 -1.21
N LEU A 141 -6.89 -17.89 -0.87
CA LEU A 141 -7.45 -17.37 0.37
C LEU A 141 -8.75 -16.60 0.09
N LEU A 142 -9.56 -16.37 1.13
CA LEU A 142 -10.76 -15.54 1.02
C LEU A 142 -10.37 -14.07 0.95
N ASN A 143 -10.67 -13.43 -0.18
CA ASN A 143 -10.78 -11.98 -0.24
C ASN A 143 -12.14 -11.54 0.27
N PHE A 144 -12.32 -10.24 0.45
CA PHE A 144 -13.58 -9.73 0.99
C PHE A 144 -14.80 -10.12 0.17
N TRP A 145 -14.72 -10.12 -1.16
CA TRP A 145 -15.87 -10.52 -1.97
C TRP A 145 -16.19 -12.01 -1.88
N LYS A 146 -15.17 -12.87 -1.77
CA LYS A 146 -15.39 -14.29 -1.47
C LYS A 146 -15.95 -14.45 -0.05
N PHE A 147 -15.48 -13.68 0.91
CA PHE A 147 -16.02 -13.65 2.26
C PHE A 147 -17.49 -13.23 2.26
N ILE A 148 -17.88 -12.17 1.54
CA ILE A 148 -19.29 -11.78 1.38
C ILE A 148 -20.11 -12.90 0.76
N LYS A 149 -19.60 -13.61 -0.25
CA LYS A 149 -20.30 -14.77 -0.83
C LYS A 149 -20.49 -15.89 0.19
N VAL A 150 -19.47 -16.19 1.00
CA VAL A 150 -19.59 -17.14 2.11
C VAL A 150 -20.67 -16.67 3.07
N MET A 151 -20.61 -15.41 3.51
CA MET A 151 -21.59 -14.85 4.45
C MET A 151 -23.02 -14.92 3.91
N LYS A 152 -23.25 -14.59 2.64
CA LYS A 152 -24.57 -14.73 1.99
C LYS A 152 -25.11 -16.15 2.07
N MET A 153 -24.27 -17.14 1.78
CA MET A 153 -24.67 -18.54 1.85
C MET A 153 -24.96 -18.99 3.28
N LEU A 154 -24.14 -18.58 4.26
CA LEU A 154 -24.37 -18.90 5.67
C LEU A 154 -25.65 -18.24 6.18
N SER A 155 -25.86 -16.97 5.85
CA SER A 155 -27.07 -16.23 6.21
C SER A 155 -28.34 -16.89 5.68
N ASN A 156 -28.32 -17.41 4.46
CA ASN A 156 -29.44 -18.17 3.90
C ASN A 156 -29.71 -19.48 4.64
N PHE A 157 -28.69 -20.13 5.19
CA PHE A 157 -28.90 -21.33 6.01
C PHE A 157 -29.56 -21.00 7.34
N ILE A 158 -29.20 -19.86 7.93
CA ILE A 158 -29.71 -19.38 9.21
C ILE A 158 -31.14 -18.82 9.06
N HIS A 159 -31.39 -17.99 8.04
CA HIS A 159 -32.67 -17.29 7.81
C HIS A 159 -33.31 -17.72 6.48
N GLN A 160 -33.82 -18.94 6.42
CA GLN A 160 -34.39 -19.54 5.20
C GLN A 160 -35.63 -18.81 4.66
N ASP A 161 -36.33 -18.05 5.52
CA ASP A 161 -37.55 -17.33 5.17
C ASP A 161 -37.30 -15.94 4.55
N HIS A 162 -36.04 -15.52 4.44
CA HIS A 162 -35.65 -14.20 3.93
C HIS A 162 -34.98 -14.30 2.56
N THR A 163 -34.97 -13.20 1.80
CA THR A 163 -34.12 -13.12 0.62
C THR A 163 -32.65 -13.12 1.01
N GLU A 164 -31.75 -13.50 0.10
CA GLU A 164 -30.30 -13.55 0.37
C GLU A 164 -29.75 -12.24 0.94
N THR A 165 -30.24 -11.13 0.43
CA THR A 165 -29.79 -9.79 0.85
C THR A 165 -30.29 -9.46 2.26
N GLU A 166 -31.58 -9.71 2.53
CA GLU A 166 -32.18 -9.48 3.85
C GLU A 166 -31.54 -10.39 4.91
N ALA A 167 -31.31 -11.67 4.58
CA ALA A 167 -30.63 -12.60 5.46
C ALA A 167 -29.20 -12.15 5.79
N LEU A 168 -28.46 -11.64 4.78
CA LEU A 168 -27.13 -11.08 4.99
C LEU A 168 -27.17 -9.84 5.88
N GLU A 169 -28.12 -8.95 5.65
CA GLU A 169 -28.30 -7.73 6.44
C GLU A 169 -28.56 -8.07 7.92
N ILE A 170 -29.51 -8.96 8.20
CA ILE A 170 -29.86 -9.40 9.56
C ILE A 170 -28.64 -9.98 10.27
N VAL A 171 -27.99 -10.98 9.67
CA VAL A 171 -26.81 -11.60 10.27
C VAL A 171 -25.71 -10.57 10.48
N GLY A 172 -25.39 -9.75 9.46
CA GLY A 172 -24.34 -8.75 9.57
C GLY A 172 -24.57 -7.74 10.69
N LEU A 173 -25.82 -7.36 10.96
CA LEU A 173 -26.19 -6.49 12.07
C LEU A 173 -26.14 -7.21 13.43
N GLU A 174 -26.45 -8.50 13.50
CA GLU A 174 -26.39 -9.30 14.74
C GLU A 174 -24.95 -9.67 15.16
N LEU A 175 -24.05 -9.84 14.19
CA LEU A 175 -22.67 -10.23 14.44
C LEU A 175 -21.96 -9.20 15.30
N CYS A 176 -21.56 -9.52 16.52
CA CYS A 176 -20.82 -8.57 17.36
C CYS A 176 -19.43 -9.09 17.69
N PHE A 177 -18.48 -8.17 17.85
CA PHE A 177 -17.22 -8.51 18.46
C PHE A 177 -17.43 -8.78 19.94
N PRO A 178 -16.85 -9.86 20.49
CA PRO A 178 -16.80 -10.01 21.93
C PRO A 178 -15.99 -8.85 22.52
N ALA A 179 -16.57 -8.07 23.43
CA ALA A 179 -15.89 -6.94 24.07
C ALA A 179 -14.54 -7.35 24.72
N GLN A 180 -14.42 -8.59 25.18
CA GLN A 180 -13.20 -9.15 25.76
C GLN A 180 -12.05 -9.35 24.75
N ARG A 181 -12.35 -9.25 23.45
CA ARG A 181 -11.39 -9.38 22.36
C ARG A 181 -11.04 -8.03 21.74
N GLU A 182 -11.75 -6.95 22.04
CA GLU A 182 -11.38 -5.62 21.58
C GLU A 182 -9.95 -5.31 22.02
N ASP A 183 -9.12 -4.91 21.05
CA ASP A 183 -7.78 -4.45 21.37
C ASP A 183 -7.67 -2.93 21.27
N ASN A 184 -6.48 -2.44 21.58
CA ASN A 184 -6.23 -1.02 21.58
C ASN A 184 -6.50 -0.38 20.21
N ILE A 185 -6.34 -1.08 19.08
CA ILE A 185 -6.61 -0.50 17.76
C ILE A 185 -8.11 -0.28 17.57
N ASP A 186 -8.94 -1.23 18.00
CA ASP A 186 -10.39 -1.13 17.90
C ASP A 186 -10.92 0.01 18.78
N ARG A 187 -10.48 0.07 20.03
CA ARG A 187 -10.83 1.15 20.98
C ARG A 187 -10.41 2.53 20.46
N ASN A 188 -9.26 2.60 19.80
CA ASN A 188 -8.77 3.87 19.24
C ASN A 188 -9.52 4.29 17.98
N HIS A 189 -10.12 3.35 17.24
CA HIS A 189 -10.98 3.67 16.11
C HIS A 189 -12.23 4.42 16.59
N GLU A 190 -12.89 3.88 17.62
CA GLU A 190 -14.05 4.52 18.27
C GLU A 190 -13.67 5.87 18.86
N LEU A 191 -12.58 5.92 19.64
CA LEU A 191 -12.10 7.17 20.21
C LEU A 191 -11.81 8.21 19.13
N TRP A 192 -11.15 7.84 18.03
CA TRP A 192 -10.85 8.79 16.96
C TRP A 192 -12.10 9.26 16.20
N ASP A 193 -13.04 8.37 15.91
CA ASP A 193 -14.29 8.74 15.23
C ASP A 193 -15.12 9.69 16.12
N GLU A 194 -15.15 9.46 17.43
CA GLU A 194 -15.71 10.40 18.42
C GLU A 194 -14.88 11.69 18.53
N GLN A 195 -13.55 11.60 18.42
CA GLN A 195 -12.63 12.71 18.65
C GLN A 195 -12.41 13.62 17.43
N LEU A 196 -12.76 13.18 16.22
CA LEU A 196 -12.78 14.04 15.02
C LEU A 196 -13.80 15.19 15.14
N GLU A 197 -14.74 15.10 16.08
CA GLU A 197 -15.62 16.22 16.44
C GLU A 197 -14.90 17.31 17.25
N PHE A 198 -13.73 17.03 17.85
CA PHE A 198 -12.98 18.04 18.60
C PHE A 198 -12.19 18.97 17.67
N PRO A 199 -12.49 20.29 17.67
CA PRO A 199 -11.81 21.25 16.79
C PRO A 199 -10.28 21.27 16.95
N MET A 200 -9.78 21.04 18.17
CA MET A 200 -8.34 21.10 18.47
C MET A 200 -7.51 20.04 17.75
N ALA A 201 -8.04 18.82 17.55
CA ALA A 201 -7.33 17.79 16.80
C ALA A 201 -7.20 18.18 15.32
N LYS A 202 -8.28 18.72 14.74
CA LYS A 202 -8.27 19.25 13.37
C LYS A 202 -7.31 20.42 13.20
N ASP A 203 -7.28 21.34 14.15
CA ASP A 203 -6.36 22.49 14.15
C ASP A 203 -4.88 22.03 14.18
N LEU A 204 -4.56 20.99 14.94
CA LEU A 204 -3.21 20.40 14.97
C LEU A 204 -2.82 19.81 13.62
N PHE A 205 -3.70 19.04 12.96
CA PHE A 205 -3.41 18.54 11.61
C PHE A 205 -3.32 19.67 10.57
N GLU A 206 -4.16 20.70 10.66
CA GLU A 206 -4.13 21.83 9.74
C GLU A 206 -2.84 22.66 9.89
N SER A 207 -2.37 22.89 11.13
CA SER A 207 -1.09 23.56 11.38
C SER A 207 0.12 22.80 10.82
N HIS A 208 0.06 21.47 10.76
CA HIS A 208 1.12 20.61 10.20
C HIS A 208 0.87 20.21 8.75
N LYS A 209 -0.19 20.71 8.12
CA LYS A 209 -0.66 20.23 6.81
C LYS A 209 0.38 20.26 5.71
N LYS A 210 1.22 21.30 5.65
CA LYS A 210 2.26 21.39 4.61
C LYS A 210 3.25 20.22 4.69
N LEU A 211 3.73 19.93 5.90
CA LEU A 211 4.63 18.81 6.16
C LEU A 211 3.93 17.49 5.84
N LEU A 212 2.72 17.29 6.32
CA LEU A 212 1.97 16.04 6.12
C LEU A 212 1.62 15.80 4.65
N GLN A 213 1.26 16.85 3.90
CA GLN A 213 1.08 16.78 2.44
C GLN A 213 2.38 16.45 1.73
N GLU A 214 3.50 17.03 2.15
CA GLU A 214 4.81 16.72 1.58
C GLU A 214 5.18 15.26 1.82
N ILE A 215 5.03 14.76 3.05
CA ILE A 215 5.21 13.35 3.39
C ILE A 215 4.34 12.48 2.50
N PHE A 216 3.04 12.75 2.44
CA PHE A 216 2.13 11.97 1.62
C PHE A 216 2.56 11.97 0.15
N ASN A 217 2.93 13.12 -0.41
CA ASN A 217 3.34 13.22 -1.81
C ASN A 217 4.66 12.49 -2.12
N VAL A 218 5.58 12.43 -1.16
CA VAL A 218 6.86 11.71 -1.32
C VAL A 218 6.64 10.20 -1.44
N TYR A 219 5.73 9.65 -0.64
CA TYR A 219 5.49 8.20 -0.60
C TYR A 219 4.32 7.75 -1.49
N SER A 220 3.37 8.64 -1.82
CA SER A 220 2.22 8.30 -2.65
C SER A 220 2.64 7.99 -4.09
N GLN A 221 1.87 7.13 -4.75
CA GLN A 221 2.03 6.88 -6.17
C GLN A 221 1.60 8.13 -6.96
N LYS A 222 2.57 8.75 -7.65
CA LYS A 222 2.41 10.06 -8.33
C LYS A 222 1.20 10.16 -9.25
N ILE A 223 0.77 9.06 -9.86
CA ILE A 223 -0.33 9.04 -10.82
C ILE A 223 -1.70 9.11 -10.12
N TYR A 224 -1.83 8.47 -8.96
CA TYR A 224 -3.11 8.32 -8.26
C TYR A 224 -3.25 9.17 -7.01
N LYS A 225 -2.16 9.73 -6.50
CA LYS A 225 -2.13 10.43 -5.21
C LYS A 225 -2.77 9.59 -4.10
N VAL A 226 -2.46 8.29 -4.11
CA VAL A 226 -2.82 7.33 -3.05
C VAL A 226 -1.54 6.70 -2.50
N LEU A 227 -1.59 6.31 -1.25
CA LEU A 227 -0.51 5.66 -0.53
C LEU A 227 -0.88 4.20 -0.31
N CYS A 228 -0.17 3.24 -0.89
CA CYS A 228 -0.47 1.83 -0.67
C CYS A 228 0.28 1.27 0.54
N LEU A 229 -0.12 0.09 1.03
CA LEU A 229 0.37 -0.49 2.28
C LEU A 229 1.90 -0.60 2.28
N LYS A 230 2.50 -0.95 1.15
CA LYS A 230 3.95 -1.04 1.01
C LYS A 230 4.63 0.31 1.25
N GLU A 231 4.11 1.36 0.63
CA GLU A 231 4.61 2.72 0.75
C GLU A 231 4.36 3.27 2.16
N PHE A 232 3.23 2.95 2.78
CA PHE A 232 2.95 3.29 4.17
C PHE A 232 3.89 2.60 5.15
N LEU A 233 4.15 1.30 4.99
CA LEU A 233 5.12 0.59 5.82
C LEU A 233 6.53 1.13 5.62
N GLY A 234 6.91 1.50 4.39
CA GLY A 234 8.16 2.19 4.09
C GLY A 234 8.27 3.53 4.82
N LEU A 235 7.21 4.34 4.77
CA LEU A 235 7.11 5.58 5.52
C LEU A 235 7.29 5.35 7.03
N CYS A 236 6.61 4.36 7.61
CA CYS A 236 6.73 4.05 9.03
C CYS A 236 8.14 3.57 9.41
N MET A 237 8.85 2.87 8.53
CA MET A 237 10.25 2.50 8.75
C MET A 237 11.18 3.71 8.66
N ASP A 238 11.01 4.55 7.63
CA ASP A 238 11.85 5.74 7.42
C ASP A 238 11.64 6.79 8.53
N LEU A 239 10.41 6.89 9.06
CA LEU A 239 10.11 7.69 10.26
C LEU A 239 10.48 6.99 11.59
N GLU A 240 11.13 5.81 11.54
CA GLU A 240 11.52 5.00 12.69
C GLU A 240 10.37 4.65 13.64
N LEU A 241 9.12 4.73 13.16
CA LEU A 241 7.96 4.23 13.89
C LEU A 241 8.03 2.71 13.98
N ILE A 242 8.58 2.07 12.95
CA ILE A 242 8.92 0.65 12.92
C ILE A 242 10.45 0.51 12.92
N PRO A 243 11.04 -0.34 13.80
CA PRO A 243 10.39 -1.12 14.86
C PRO A 243 10.27 -0.35 16.19
N GLY A 244 10.60 0.95 16.22
CA GLY A 244 10.80 1.69 17.47
C GLY A 244 9.55 1.90 18.33
N ILE A 245 8.41 2.20 17.70
CA ILE A 245 7.15 2.54 18.37
C ILE A 245 6.10 1.44 18.17
N MET A 246 6.09 0.80 17.00
CA MET A 246 5.14 -0.24 16.65
C MET A 246 5.77 -1.31 15.75
N SER A 247 5.10 -2.45 15.68
CA SER A 247 5.42 -3.52 14.73
C SER A 247 4.84 -3.26 13.33
N CYS A 248 5.39 -3.91 12.30
CA CYS A 248 4.79 -3.91 10.96
C CYS A 248 3.35 -4.42 10.95
N TRP A 249 3.02 -5.31 11.88
CA TRP A 249 1.68 -5.85 12.03
C TRP A 249 0.69 -4.77 12.47
N GLU A 250 1.01 -4.03 13.54
CA GLU A 250 0.17 -2.96 14.05
C GLU A 250 -0.02 -1.86 12.98
N ALA A 251 1.06 -1.47 12.30
CA ALA A 251 0.99 -0.50 11.22
C ALA A 251 0.07 -0.98 10.07
N SER A 252 0.20 -2.24 9.65
CA SER A 252 -0.64 -2.82 8.60
C SER A 252 -2.11 -2.90 9.00
N ARG A 253 -2.39 -3.21 10.27
CA ARG A 253 -3.76 -3.26 10.78
C ARG A 253 -4.38 -1.86 10.87
N ILE A 254 -3.64 -0.88 11.39
CA ILE A 254 -4.08 0.52 11.41
C ILE A 254 -4.37 0.99 9.98
N PHE A 255 -3.46 0.73 9.05
CA PHE A 255 -3.65 1.10 7.66
C PHE A 255 -4.96 0.55 7.09
N ARG A 256 -5.21 -0.75 7.31
CA ARG A 256 -6.39 -1.44 6.78
C ARG A 256 -7.70 -1.06 7.46
N SER A 257 -7.67 -0.54 8.69
CA SER A 257 -8.89 -0.06 9.35
C SER A 257 -9.40 1.26 8.80
N VAL A 258 -8.56 2.05 8.11
CA VAL A 258 -8.96 3.38 7.61
C VAL A 258 -9.36 3.42 6.14
N ILE A 259 -9.06 2.38 5.37
CA ILE A 259 -9.30 2.36 3.93
C ILE A 259 -10.78 2.71 3.67
N ASN A 260 -11.08 3.43 2.58
CA ASN A 260 -12.46 3.74 2.21
C ASN A 260 -13.32 2.47 2.11
N PRO A 261 -14.53 2.43 2.69
CA PRO A 261 -15.45 1.32 2.46
C PRO A 261 -15.75 1.07 0.99
N GLU A 262 -15.73 2.11 0.15
CA GLU A 262 -15.95 1.98 -1.29
C GLU A 262 -14.69 1.57 -2.08
N ILE A 263 -13.48 1.64 -1.51
CA ILE A 263 -12.22 1.33 -2.21
C ILE A 263 -11.59 0.11 -1.54
N PHE A 264 -11.78 -1.08 -2.11
CA PHE A 264 -11.24 -2.32 -1.56
C PHE A 264 -9.80 -2.59 -2.01
N GLU A 265 -8.93 -1.60 -1.87
CA GLU A 265 -7.48 -1.78 -2.10
C GLU A 265 -6.70 -1.48 -0.83
N ASP A 266 -5.53 -2.09 -0.70
CA ASP A 266 -4.50 -1.75 0.28
C ASP A 266 -3.89 -0.37 -0.05
N CYS A 267 -4.72 0.67 -0.29
CA CYS A 267 -4.34 2.04 -0.58
C CYS A 267 -5.24 3.04 0.15
N VAL A 268 -4.66 4.16 0.59
CA VAL A 268 -5.36 5.23 1.31
C VAL A 268 -5.16 6.57 0.61
N THR A 269 -6.20 7.40 0.62
CA THR A 269 -6.17 8.80 0.21
C THR A 269 -5.45 9.66 1.26
N TYR A 270 -5.23 10.94 0.98
CA TYR A 270 -4.63 11.86 1.95
C TYR A 270 -5.43 11.97 3.24
N GLU A 271 -6.76 12.06 3.14
CA GLU A 271 -7.64 12.15 4.32
C GLU A 271 -7.57 10.88 5.18
N GLU A 272 -7.55 9.71 4.53
CA GLU A 272 -7.42 8.42 5.21
C GLU A 272 -6.01 8.22 5.79
N PHE A 273 -4.98 8.74 5.13
CA PHE A 273 -3.63 8.80 5.68
C PHE A 273 -3.58 9.62 6.98
N LEU A 274 -4.25 10.78 7.05
CA LEU A 274 -4.32 11.56 8.29
C LEU A 274 -4.97 10.77 9.44
N LYS A 275 -6.01 9.98 9.14
CA LYS A 275 -6.61 9.09 10.11
C LYS A 275 -5.67 7.95 10.54
N CYS A 276 -4.88 7.38 9.62
CA CYS A 276 -3.84 6.39 9.99
C CYS A 276 -2.86 6.98 11.01
N LEU A 277 -2.39 8.21 10.76
CA LEU A 277 -1.52 8.95 11.68
C LEU A 277 -2.20 9.21 13.02
N GLY A 278 -3.48 9.55 12.99
CA GLY A 278 -4.35 9.66 14.15
C GLY A 278 -4.39 8.41 15.02
N TYR A 279 -4.73 7.28 14.42
CA TYR A 279 -4.78 5.98 15.10
C TYR A 279 -3.42 5.59 15.68
N ILE A 280 -2.32 5.87 14.97
CA ILE A 280 -0.97 5.68 15.51
C ILE A 280 -0.75 6.53 16.75
N ALA A 281 -1.08 7.82 16.68
CA ALA A 281 -0.89 8.75 17.78
C ALA A 281 -1.65 8.28 19.02
N LEU A 282 -2.93 7.93 18.87
CA LEU A 282 -3.75 7.44 19.97
C LEU A 282 -3.24 6.09 20.49
N SER A 283 -2.91 5.15 19.61
CA SER A 283 -2.44 3.82 20.01
C SER A 283 -1.15 3.83 20.81
N LYS A 284 -0.27 4.81 20.57
CA LYS A 284 1.11 4.76 21.06
C LYS A 284 1.48 5.90 22.00
N PHE A 285 0.76 7.01 21.95
CA PHE A 285 1.08 8.21 22.73
C PHE A 285 -0.03 8.61 23.72
N HIS A 286 -1.19 7.94 23.69
CA HIS A 286 -2.22 8.08 24.71
C HIS A 286 -1.89 7.14 25.88
N GLN A 287 -1.34 7.71 26.96
CA GLN A 287 -0.79 6.91 28.06
C GLN A 287 -1.82 6.66 29.18
N GLN A 288 -2.91 7.43 29.27
CA GLN A 288 -3.93 7.34 30.33
C GLN A 288 -5.31 7.78 29.83
N GLU A 289 -6.38 7.15 30.32
CA GLU A 289 -7.78 7.51 30.01
C GLU A 289 -8.15 8.96 30.39
N SER A 290 -7.39 9.59 31.30
CA SER A 290 -7.58 10.98 31.71
C SER A 290 -6.85 12.02 30.85
N GLU A 291 -5.99 11.58 29.92
CA GLU A 291 -5.22 12.49 29.08
C GLU A 291 -6.01 12.88 27.83
N PHE A 292 -6.05 14.17 27.50
CA PHE A 292 -6.78 14.59 26.31
C PHE A 292 -6.13 14.01 25.03
N PRO A 293 -6.91 13.35 24.14
CA PRO A 293 -6.37 12.70 22.94
C PRO A 293 -5.57 13.62 22.00
N TYR A 294 -5.88 14.93 21.97
CA TYR A 294 -5.10 15.89 21.18
C TYR A 294 -3.63 16.03 21.65
N LEU A 295 -3.33 15.74 22.91
CA LEU A 295 -1.94 15.75 23.41
C LEU A 295 -1.14 14.58 22.83
N ALA A 296 -1.76 13.41 22.66
CA ALA A 296 -1.15 12.27 22.00
C ALA A 296 -0.85 12.60 20.53
N ILE A 297 -1.80 13.23 19.83
CA ILE A 297 -1.63 13.73 18.46
C ILE A 297 -0.48 14.74 18.38
N SER A 298 -0.45 15.72 19.28
CA SER A 298 0.63 16.73 19.29
C SER A 298 2.01 16.09 19.50
N ARG A 299 2.16 15.16 20.46
CA ARG A 299 3.43 14.44 20.68
C ARG A 299 3.86 13.66 19.45
N PHE A 300 2.91 13.00 18.78
CA PHE A 300 3.19 12.25 17.57
C PHE A 300 3.61 13.16 16.41
N LEU A 301 2.93 14.29 16.20
CA LEU A 301 3.29 15.25 15.16
C LEU A 301 4.69 15.85 15.39
N ASN A 302 5.04 16.18 16.64
CA ASN A 302 6.41 16.62 16.99
C ASN A 302 7.45 15.53 16.68
N THR A 303 7.07 14.26 16.88
CA THR A 303 7.91 13.11 16.57
C THR A 303 8.16 12.98 15.06
N ILE A 304 7.16 13.27 14.22
CA ILE A 304 7.30 13.34 12.76
C ILE A 304 8.14 14.55 12.36
N GLU A 305 7.87 15.73 12.92
CA GLU A 305 8.55 16.98 12.58
C GLU A 305 10.06 16.90 12.86
N SER A 306 10.45 16.26 13.97
CA SER A 306 11.86 16.01 14.29
C SER A 306 12.61 15.18 13.23
N ARG A 307 11.89 14.51 12.32
CA ARG A 307 12.42 13.67 11.24
C ARG A 307 12.21 14.26 9.85
N GLU A 308 11.86 15.53 9.73
CA GLU A 308 11.65 16.21 8.44
C GLU A 308 12.83 16.04 7.47
N GLN A 309 14.06 15.98 7.98
CA GLN A 309 15.26 15.80 7.17
C GLN A 309 15.22 14.50 6.33
N ILE A 310 14.73 13.39 6.90
CA ILE A 310 14.60 12.10 6.19
C ILE A 310 13.64 12.24 5.01
N ILE A 311 12.54 12.97 5.21
CA ILE A 311 11.53 13.22 4.18
C ILE A 311 12.11 14.06 3.04
N ARG A 312 12.90 15.08 3.38
CA ARG A 312 13.59 15.91 2.39
C ARG A 312 14.59 15.09 1.59
N GLU A 313 15.39 14.25 2.22
CA GLU A 313 16.33 13.36 1.53
C GLU A 313 15.60 12.41 0.58
N LYS A 314 14.52 11.78 1.05
CA LYS A 314 13.67 10.88 0.26
C LYS A 314 13.05 11.55 -0.97
N LYS A 315 12.67 12.82 -0.86
CA LYS A 315 12.13 13.62 -1.98
C LYS A 315 13.13 13.79 -3.12
N PHE A 316 14.43 13.86 -2.79
CA PHE A 316 15.51 14.04 -3.76
C PHE A 316 16.23 12.75 -4.12
N GLU A 317 15.89 11.62 -3.50
CA GLU A 317 16.26 10.31 -4.01
C GLU A 317 15.68 10.19 -5.44
N LEU A 318 16.57 10.31 -6.43
CA LEU A 318 16.27 9.82 -7.78
C LEU A 318 15.80 8.38 -7.61
N PRO A 319 14.78 7.92 -8.37
CA PRO A 319 14.44 6.51 -8.38
C PRO A 319 15.71 5.77 -8.76
N VAL A 320 16.35 5.12 -7.77
CA VAL A 320 17.53 4.34 -8.01
C VAL A 320 17.07 3.29 -9.02
N ILE A 321 17.61 3.38 -10.23
CA ILE A 321 17.57 2.30 -11.20
C ILE A 321 18.37 1.19 -10.52
N LYS A 322 17.72 0.44 -9.63
CA LYS A 322 18.25 -0.83 -9.17
C LYS A 322 18.16 -1.72 -10.39
N GLN A 323 19.24 -1.74 -11.16
CA GLN A 323 19.63 -2.91 -11.92
C GLN A 323 19.62 -4.07 -10.91
N TYR A 324 18.51 -4.81 -10.87
CA TYR A 324 18.53 -6.15 -10.31
C TYR A 324 19.14 -7.04 -11.38
N GLU A 325 20.47 -7.03 -11.43
CA GLU A 325 21.21 -8.25 -11.74
C GLU A 325 21.17 -9.09 -10.45
N ASP A 326 20.59 -10.28 -10.58
CA ASP A 326 20.82 -11.51 -9.82
C ASP A 326 21.17 -11.42 -8.32
N ILE A 327 20.23 -11.90 -7.47
CA ILE A 327 20.43 -12.92 -6.41
C ILE A 327 19.07 -13.58 -6.12
#